data_AF-A0A7V9H5Z7-F1
#
_entry.id   AF-A0A7V9H5Z7-F1
#
_cell.length_a   1.000
_cell.length_b   1.000
_cell.length_c   1.000
_cell.angle_alpha   90.00
_cell.angle_beta   90.00
_cell.angle_gamma   90.00
#
_symmetry.space_group_name_H-M   'P 1'
#
loop_
_entity.id
_entity.type
_entity.pdbx_description
1 polymer ?
#
loop_
_entity_poly.entity_id
_entity_poly.type
_entity_poly.pdbx_seq_one_letter_code
_entity_poly.pdbx_strand_id
1 'polypeptide(L)' 'MPISADWILEVSWSGAEVEVDLTADEIRAAPGWEPGVVMDRRYETELHAHYGRTPYWVRRQADSDI' A
#
# COMPACT_ATOMS: atom_id res chain seq x y z
N MET A 1 -8.76 -7.07 -1.71
CA MET A 1 -7.71 -6.77 -0.71
C MET A 1 -6.83 -5.70 -1.31
N PRO A 2 -6.89 -4.47 -0.80
CA PRO A 2 -6.05 -3.38 -1.31
C PRO A 2 -4.65 -3.50 -0.73
N ILE A 3 -3.64 -3.45 -1.60
CA ILE A 3 -2.22 -3.34 -1.24
C ILE A 3 -1.67 -2.03 -1.80
N SER A 4 -0.86 -1.32 -1.03
CA SER A 4 -0.21 -0.09 -1.52
C SER A 4 0.93 -0.44 -2.46
N ALA A 5 1.06 0.32 -3.56
CA ALA A 5 2.16 0.13 -4.51
C ALA A 5 3.54 0.41 -3.88
N ASP A 6 3.61 1.20 -2.81
CA ASP A 6 4.86 1.51 -2.09
C ASP A 6 5.42 0.30 -1.31
N TRP A 7 4.67 -0.79 -1.20
CA TRP A 7 5.08 -2.02 -0.51
C TRP A 7 5.66 -3.07 -1.45
N ILE A 8 5.68 -2.77 -2.75
CA ILE A 8 6.25 -3.64 -3.77
C ILE A 8 7.77 -3.56 -3.68
N LEU A 9 8.39 -4.68 -3.34
CA LEU A 9 9.84 -4.85 -3.36
C LEU A 9 10.34 -5.05 -4.79
N GLU A 10 9.68 -5.95 -5.53
CA GLU A 10 10.07 -6.28 -6.90
C GLU A 10 8.85 -6.71 -7.73
N VAL A 11 8.89 -6.40 -9.03
CA VAL A 11 7.91 -6.88 -10.01
C VAL A 11 8.61 -7.74 -11.05
N SER A 12 8.35 -9.05 -11.00
CA SER A 12 8.81 -10.00 -12.00
C SER A 12 7.75 -10.12 -13.10
N TRP A 13 7.91 -9.32 -14.17
CA TRP A 13 6.97 -9.34 -15.29
C TRP A 13 7.00 -10.65 -16.09
N SER A 14 8.17 -11.30 -16.16
CA SER A 14 8.33 -12.60 -16.85
C SER A 14 7.62 -13.73 -16.12
N GLY A 15 7.57 -13.67 -14.78
CA GLY A 15 6.86 -14.62 -13.93
C GLY A 15 5.41 -14.23 -13.63
N ALA A 16 4.99 -12.99 -13.94
CA ALA A 16 3.75 -12.38 -13.46
C ALA A 16 3.63 -12.42 -11.91
N GLU A 17 4.74 -12.18 -11.23
CA GLU A 17 4.85 -12.21 -9.77
C GLU A 17 5.22 -10.84 -9.22
N VAL A 18 4.68 -10.53 -8.04
CA VAL A 18 4.98 -9.30 -7.30
C VAL A 18 5.46 -9.69 -5.91
N GLU A 19 6.67 -9.26 -5.57
CA GLU A 19 7.24 -9.47 -4.24
C GLU A 19 6.92 -8.26 -3.37
N VAL A 20 6.45 -8.51 -2.14
CA VAL A 20 6.06 -7.49 -1.17
C VAL A 20 6.66 -7.81 0.20
N ASP A 21 7.04 -6.79 0.96
CA ASP A 21 7.49 -6.93 2.36
C ASP A 21 6.29 -7.06 3.31
N LEU A 22 5.38 -7.97 2.99
CA LEU A 22 4.19 -8.26 3.78
C LEU A 22 4.03 -9.77 3.99
N THR A 23 3.67 -10.14 5.20
CA THR A 23 3.31 -11.51 5.54
C THR A 23 1.92 -11.86 5.01
N ALA A 24 1.68 -13.16 4.76
CA ALA A 24 0.36 -13.62 4.31
C ALA A 24 -0.77 -13.28 5.30
N ASP A 25 -0.45 -13.15 6.60
CA ASP A 25 -1.43 -12.79 7.62
C ASP A 25 -1.80 -11.29 7.58
N GLU A 26 -0.82 -10.43 7.29
CA GLU A 26 -1.07 -9.00 7.04
C GLU A 26 -1.95 -8.79 5.80
N ILE A 27 -1.72 -9.58 4.74
CA ILE A 27 -2.57 -9.54 3.55
C ILE A 27 -4.00 -10.00 3.88
N ARG A 28 -4.16 -11.05 4.71
CA ARG A 28 -5.49 -11.54 5.13
C ARG A 28 -6.21 -10.58 6.08
N ALA A 29 -5.46 -9.85 6.89
CA ALA A 29 -6.00 -8.84 7.81
C ALA A 29 -6.47 -7.57 7.08
N ALA A 30 -6.19 -7.45 5.76
CA ALA A 30 -6.60 -6.29 4.98
C ALA A 30 -8.10 -6.01 5.11
N PRO A 31 -8.50 -4.75 5.35
CA PRO A 31 -9.90 -4.40 5.29
C PRO A 31 -10.48 -4.77 3.93
N GLY A 32 -11.68 -5.36 3.92
CA GLY A 32 -12.39 -5.71 2.69
C GLY A 32 -12.55 -4.45 1.83
N TRP A 33 -12.04 -4.49 0.60
CA TRP A 33 -12.26 -3.43 -0.38
C TRP A 33 -13.58 -3.68 -1.09
N GLU A 34 -14.51 -2.74 -1.02
CA GLU A 34 -15.73 -2.77 -1.82
C GLU A 34 -15.47 -2.11 -3.19
N PRO A 35 -15.53 -2.87 -4.30
CA PRO A 35 -15.33 -2.33 -5.64
C PRO A 35 -16.49 -1.38 -6.00
N GLY A 36 -16.28 -0.09 -5.73
CA GLY A 36 -17.30 0.96 -5.85
C GLY A 36 -17.02 2.16 -4.96
N VAL A 37 -16.24 1.98 -3.90
CA VAL A 37 -15.73 3.07 -3.06
C VAL A 37 -14.60 3.78 -3.82
N VAL A 38 -14.70 5.10 -3.95
CA VAL A 38 -13.57 5.90 -4.47
C VAL A 38 -12.46 5.82 -3.44
N MET A 39 -11.28 5.36 -3.88
CA MET A 39 -10.09 5.28 -3.04
C MET A 39 -9.65 6.72 -2.73
N ASP A 40 -10.19 7.27 -1.65
CA ASP A 40 -9.89 8.62 -1.21
C ASP A 40 -8.71 8.61 -0.24
N ARG A 41 -8.17 9.80 0.00
CA ARG A 41 -6.98 9.95 0.85
C ARG A 41 -7.23 9.57 2.31
N ARG A 42 -8.50 9.57 2.76
CA ARG A 42 -8.89 9.12 4.10
C ARG A 42 -8.78 7.60 4.20
N TYR A 43 -9.33 6.88 3.22
CA TYR A 43 -9.23 5.43 3.13
C TYR A 43 -7.78 4.98 3.09
N GLU A 44 -6.93 5.61 2.26
CA GLU A 44 -5.50 5.29 2.22
C GLU A 44 -4.80 5.58 3.56
N THR A 45 -5.18 6.64 4.26
CA THR A 45 -4.60 6.98 5.58
C THR A 45 -4.98 5.94 6.63
N GLU A 46 -6.24 5.49 6.66
CA GLU A 46 -6.71 4.42 7.56
C GLU A 46 -6.02 3.08 7.25
N LEU A 47 -5.83 2.78 5.96
CA LEU A 47 -5.08 1.59 5.53
C LEU A 47 -3.62 1.66 6.00
N HIS A 48 -2.93 2.77 5.76
CA HIS A 48 -1.56 2.99 6.23
C HIS A 48 -1.44 2.90 7.76
N ALA A 49 -2.43 3.44 8.50
CA ALA A 49 -2.50 3.33 9.96
C ALA A 49 -2.73 1.89 10.44
N HIS A 50 -3.59 1.12 9.76
CA HIS A 50 -3.85 -0.29 10.08
C HIS A 50 -2.58 -1.14 10.00
N TYR A 51 -1.74 -0.90 8.99
CA TYR A 51 -0.46 -1.58 8.81
C TYR A 51 0.70 -0.94 9.58
N GLY A 52 0.47 0.15 10.31
CA GLY A 52 1.52 0.87 11.06
C GLY A 52 2.64 1.45 10.18
N ARG A 53 2.38 1.67 8.88
CA ARG A 53 3.40 2.10 7.89
C ARG A 53 3.17 3.57 7.52
N THR A 54 4.26 4.35 7.45
CA THR A 54 4.21 5.75 7.03
C THR A 54 3.69 5.87 5.59
N PRO A 55 2.76 6.80 5.30
CA PRO A 55 2.26 6.99 3.95
C PRO A 55 3.34 7.46 2.96
N TYR A 56 3.30 6.95 1.73
CA TYR A 56 4.31 7.25 0.70
C TYR A 56 4.38 8.74 0.32
N TRP A 57 3.28 9.48 0.45
CA TRP A 57 3.23 10.92 0.18
C TRP A 57 3.91 11.79 1.24
N VAL A 58 4.18 11.25 2.44
CA VAL A 58 5.04 11.92 3.43
C VAL A 58 6.49 11.89 2.96
N ARG A 59 6.91 10.79 2.29
CA ARG A 59 8.25 10.66 1.71
C ARG A 59 8.48 11.66 0.57
N ARG A 60 7.48 11.89 -0.30
CA ARG A 60 7.56 12.92 -1.37
C ARG A 60 7.62 14.36 -0.87
N GLN A 61 7.14 14.65 0.34
CA GLN A 61 7.16 16.02 0.86
C GLN A 61 8.57 16.45 1.29
N ALA A 62 9.43 15.50 1.67
CA ALA A 62 10.83 15.76 2.04
C ALA A 62 11.74 16.09 0.83
N ASP A 63 11.40 15.63 -0.37
CA ASP A 63 12.20 15.87 -1.59
C ASP A 63 11.81 17.18 -2.30
N SER A 64 10.70 17.82 -1.91
CA SER A 64 10.21 19.04 -2.56
C SER A 64 10.65 20.34 -1.88
N ASP A 65 11.45 20.23 -0.80
CA ASP A 65 12.01 21.35 -0.02
C ASP A 65 13.51 21.62 -0.36
N ILE A 66 14.01 21.17 -1.52
CA ILE A 66 15.36 21.47 -2.05
C ILE A 66 15.28 22.19 -3.39
#